data_AF-A0A2V6MDA2-F1
#
_entry.id   AF-A0A2V6MDA2-F1
#
_cell.length_a   1.000
_cell.length_b   1.000
_cell.length_c   1.000
_cell.angle_alpha   90.00
_cell.angle_beta   90.00
_cell.angle_gamma   90.00
#
_symmetry.space_group_name_H-M   'P 1'
#
loop_
_entity.id
_entity.type
_entity.pdbx_description
1 polymer ?
#
loop_
_entity_poly.entity_id
_entity_poly.type
_entity_poly.pdbx_seq_one_letter_code
_entity_poly.pdbx_strand_id
1 'polypeptide(L)'
;MLFVGYADPESPGGILRSAKSGDSVSLDPDEPPQTLRCHIEQFQFSAHASRESLIVYAAKVGPKKILLVHGDPPAAEWMRARLAGELPNCDVIVPTPGATYEL
;
A
#
# COMPACT_ATOMS: atom_id res chain seq x y z
N MET A 1 21.70 -1.07 1.35
CA MET A 1 20.51 -0.42 0.76
C MET A 1 19.49 -0.24 1.85
N LEU A 2 18.98 0.98 2.02
CA LEU A 2 18.01 1.29 3.06
C LEU A 2 16.68 1.69 2.42
N PHE A 3 15.61 0.99 2.77
CA PHE A 3 14.25 1.31 2.32
C PHE A 3 13.52 2.09 3.40
N VAL A 4 12.93 3.25 3.04
CA VAL A 4 12.28 4.14 4.01
C VAL A 4 10.77 4.32 3.81
N GLY A 5 10.24 3.84 2.68
CA GLY A 5 8.84 4.00 2.28
C GLY A 5 8.29 2.79 1.54
N TYR A 6 7.11 2.96 0.92
CA TYR A 6 6.53 1.95 0.06
C TYR A 6 7.36 1.76 -1.20
N ALA A 7 7.53 0.50 -1.60
CA ALA A 7 8.09 0.09 -2.87
C ALA A 7 7.14 -0.95 -3.46
N ASP A 8 6.70 -0.70 -4.69
CA ASP A 8 5.82 -1.61 -5.42
C ASP A 8 6.51 -2.97 -5.58
N PRO A 9 5.82 -4.11 -5.31
CA PRO A 9 6.41 -5.44 -5.39
C PRO A 9 7.08 -5.77 -6.74
N GLU A 10 6.56 -5.24 -7.86
CA GLU A 10 7.07 -5.50 -9.21
C GLU A 10 8.17 -4.51 -9.61
N SER A 11 8.34 -3.42 -8.86
CA SER A 11 9.44 -2.49 -9.10
C SER A 11 10.80 -3.10 -8.72
N PRO A 12 11.92 -2.61 -9.27
CA PRO A 12 13.26 -3.04 -8.87
C PRO A 12 13.50 -2.94 -7.35
N GLY A 13 12.92 -1.91 -6.71
CA GLY A 13 12.99 -1.75 -5.26
C GLY A 13 12.20 -2.83 -4.50
N GLY A 14 11.03 -3.23 -4.99
CA GLY A 14 10.23 -4.31 -4.39
C GLY A 14 10.90 -5.67 -4.48
N ILE A 15 11.51 -5.95 -5.65
CA ILE A 15 12.30 -7.16 -5.89
C ILE A 15 13.49 -7.19 -4.92
N LEU A 16 14.27 -6.11 -4.84
CA LEU A 16 15.42 -6.02 -3.95
C LEU A 16 15.03 -6.12 -2.47
N ARG A 17 13.92 -5.49 -2.06
CA ARG A 17 13.42 -5.57 -0.67
C ARG A 17 13.07 -7.00 -0.26
N SER A 18 12.67 -7.84 -1.21
CA SER A 18 12.26 -9.23 -0.95
C SER A 18 13.41 -10.24 -1.03
N ALA A 19 14.55 -9.83 -1.59
CA ALA A 19 15.74 -10.65 -1.73
C ALA A 19 16.60 -10.68 -0.46
N LYS A 20 17.40 -11.72 -0.31
CA LYS A 20 18.36 -11.91 0.79
C LYS A 20 19.79 -11.71 0.30
N SER A 21 20.68 -11.35 1.21
CA SER A 21 22.12 -11.30 0.91
C SER A 21 22.59 -12.67 0.40
N GLY A 22 23.26 -12.66 -0.76
CA GLY A 22 23.69 -13.86 -1.48
C GLY A 22 22.76 -14.29 -2.62
N ASP A 23 21.52 -13.77 -2.68
CA ASP A 23 20.59 -14.11 -3.76
C ASP A 23 21.08 -13.53 -5.09
N SER A 24 20.78 -14.24 -6.18
CA SER A 24 20.98 -13.74 -7.54
C SER A 24 19.71 -13.02 -8.00
N VAL A 25 19.82 -11.72 -8.27
CA VAL A 25 18.68 -10.84 -8.60
C VAL A 25 18.83 -10.35 -10.04
N SER A 26 17.79 -10.53 -10.86
CA SER A 26 17.67 -9.90 -12.18
C SER A 26 16.70 -8.72 -12.08
N LEU A 27 17.15 -7.55 -12.53
CA LEU A 27 16.35 -6.32 -12.56
C LEU A 27 16.13 -5.82 -14.00
N ASP A 28 16.93 -6.33 -14.94
CA ASP A 28 16.86 -6.06 -16.36
C ASP A 28 16.93 -7.42 -17.07
N PRO A 29 15.94 -7.77 -17.91
CA PRO A 29 15.94 -9.03 -18.65
C PRO A 29 17.08 -9.16 -19.67
N ASP A 30 17.66 -8.04 -20.11
CA ASP A 30 18.75 -8.02 -21.11
C ASP A 30 20.13 -8.17 -20.46
N GLU A 31 20.23 -8.08 -19.13
CA GLU A 31 21.48 -8.17 -18.38
C GLU A 31 21.55 -9.45 -17.52
N PRO A 32 22.75 -10.01 -17.27
CA PRO A 32 22.88 -11.17 -16.41
C PRO A 32 22.50 -10.84 -14.97
N PRO A 33 21.86 -11.78 -14.25
CA PRO A 33 21.53 -11.63 -12.83
C PRO A 33 22.76 -11.27 -11.98
N GLN A 34 22.57 -10.40 -11.00
CA GLN A 34 23.63 -9.92 -10.11
C GLN A 34 23.44 -10.46 -8.69
N THR A 35 24.54 -10.88 -8.05
CA THR A 35 24.50 -11.30 -6.65
C THR A 35 24.31 -10.11 -5.73
N LEU A 36 23.28 -10.14 -4.90
CA LEU A 36 23.04 -9.15 -3.86
C LEU A 36 24.05 -9.32 -2.73
N ARG A 37 25.02 -8.42 -2.63
CA ARG A 37 26.09 -8.47 -1.61
C ARG A 37 25.95 -7.43 -0.50
N CYS A 38 25.14 -6.40 -0.72
CA CYS A 38 25.00 -5.32 0.25
C CYS A 38 23.96 -5.66 1.31
N HIS A 39 24.15 -5.12 2.51
CA HIS A 39 23.15 -5.20 3.59
C HIS A 39 21.86 -4.51 3.14
N ILE A 40 20.72 -5.16 3.32
CA ILE A 40 19.39 -4.60 3.08
C ILE A 40 18.68 -4.42 4.41
N GLU A 41 18.14 -3.22 4.63
CA GLU A 41 17.36 -2.93 5.83
C GLU A 41 16.19 -1.99 5.51
N GLN A 42 15.08 -2.17 6.22
CA GLN A 42 13.87 -1.39 6.04
C GLN A 42 13.55 -0.61 7.32
N PHE A 43 13.36 0.69 7.15
CA PHE A 43 12.85 1.60 8.16
C PHE A 43 11.47 2.09 7.74
N GLN A 44 10.54 2.22 8.69
CA GLN A 44 9.22 2.77 8.40
C GLN A 44 9.18 4.26 8.75
N PHE A 45 9.58 5.10 7.80
CA PHE A 45 9.45 6.56 7.87
C PHE A 45 8.37 7.05 6.91
N SER A 46 7.20 6.41 6.96
CA SER A 46 6.11 6.74 6.06
C SER A 46 5.56 8.14 6.33
N ALA A 47 5.46 8.96 5.29
CA ALA A 47 4.69 10.21 5.33
C ALA A 47 3.16 9.95 5.24
N HIS A 48 2.74 8.70 5.06
CA HIS A 48 1.33 8.33 5.07
C HIS A 48 0.83 8.16 6.50
N ALA A 49 -0.41 8.58 6.74
CA ALA A 49 -1.11 8.29 7.99
C ALA A 49 -1.24 6.77 8.19
N SER A 50 -1.17 6.34 9.45
CA SER A 50 -1.49 4.96 9.82
C SER A 50 -2.96 4.64 9.51
N ARG A 51 -3.29 3.34 9.40
CA ARG A 51 -4.67 2.90 9.16
C ARG A 51 -5.60 3.38 10.27
N GLU A 52 -5.13 3.29 11.51
CA GLU A 52 -5.86 3.69 12.71
C GLU A 52 -6.12 5.19 12.70
N SER A 53 -5.12 6.01 12.32
CA SER A 53 -5.29 7.45 12.19
C SER A 53 -6.33 7.82 11.13
N LEU A 54 -6.37 7.11 9.99
CA LEU A 54 -7.36 7.33 8.94
C LEU A 54 -8.78 6.97 9.40
N ILE A 55 -8.94 5.88 10.14
CA ILE A 55 -10.24 5.49 10.71
C ILE A 55 -10.74 6.54 11.71
N VAL A 56 -9.86 6.97 12.64
CA VAL A 56 -10.19 8.03 13.61
C VAL A 56 -10.56 9.33 12.91
N TYR A 57 -9.84 9.69 11.85
CA TYR A 57 -10.15 10.86 11.05
C TYR A 57 -11.53 10.76 10.38
N ALA A 58 -11.82 9.64 9.72
CA ALA A 58 -13.11 9.42 9.05
C ALA A 58 -14.28 9.45 10.06
N ALA A 59 -14.11 8.81 11.22
CA ALA A 59 -15.10 8.82 12.30
C ALA A 59 -15.38 10.25 12.82
N LYS A 60 -14.34 11.07 12.95
CA LYS A 60 -14.46 12.47 13.39
C LYS A 60 -15.17 13.34 12.35
N VAL A 61 -14.92 13.13 11.07
CA VAL A 61 -15.56 13.89 9.98
C VAL A 61 -17.01 13.48 9.79
N GLY A 62 -17.35 12.21 9.98
CA GLY A 62 -18.71 11.68 9.84
C GLY A 62 -19.32 11.86 8.44
N PRO A 63 -18.62 11.51 7.35
CA PRO A 63 -19.16 11.66 6.00
C PRO A 63 -20.30 10.67 5.73
N LYS A 64 -21.15 11.00 4.74
CA LYS A 64 -22.20 10.09 4.25
C LYS A 64 -21.68 9.03 3.28
N LYS A 65 -20.57 9.31 2.59
CA LYS A 65 -19.97 8.44 1.58
C LYS A 65 -18.44 8.56 1.64
N ILE A 66 -17.73 7.43 1.53
CA ILE A 66 -16.27 7.36 1.47
C ILE A 66 -15.88 6.53 0.25
N LEU A 67 -15.01 7.08 -0.60
CA LEU A 67 -14.38 6.34 -1.70
C LEU A 67 -12.93 6.03 -1.31
N LEU A 68 -12.59 4.75 -1.23
CA LEU A 68 -11.26 4.27 -0.88
C LEU A 68 -10.39 4.12 -2.12
N VAL A 69 -9.47 5.05 -2.32
CA VAL A 69 -8.52 5.08 -3.46
C VAL A 69 -7.08 4.97 -2.97
N HIS A 70 -6.15 4.72 -3.91
CA HIS A 70 -4.70 4.64 -3.65
C HIS A 70 -4.33 3.69 -2.51
N GLY A 71 -4.54 2.40 -2.73
CA GLY A 71 -4.05 1.33 -1.87
C GLY A 71 -4.20 -0.02 -2.57
N ASP A 72 -3.42 -1.01 -2.13
CA ASP A 72 -3.53 -2.36 -2.67
C ASP A 72 -4.94 -2.92 -2.42
N PRO A 73 -5.52 -3.73 -3.34
CA PRO A 73 -6.90 -4.19 -3.22
C PRO A 73 -7.24 -4.86 -1.87
N PRO A 74 -6.38 -5.72 -1.29
CA PRO A 74 -6.66 -6.31 0.03
C PRO A 74 -6.69 -5.26 1.16
N ALA A 75 -5.87 -4.22 1.07
CA ALA A 75 -5.82 -3.15 2.07
C ALA A 75 -7.06 -2.25 1.98
N ALA A 76 -7.50 -1.93 0.76
CA ALA A 76 -8.73 -1.18 0.52
C ALA A 76 -9.96 -1.93 1.05
N GLU A 77 -10.05 -3.24 0.80
CA GLU A 77 -11.16 -4.06 1.26
C GLU A 77 -11.19 -4.22 2.78
N TRP A 78 -10.01 -4.38 3.41
CA TRP A 78 -9.91 -4.37 4.87
C TRP A 78 -10.39 -3.05 5.46
N MET A 79 -9.97 -1.92 4.86
CA MET A 79 -10.37 -0.58 5.31
C MET A 79 -11.88 -0.38 5.14
N ARG A 80 -12.47 -0.87 4.04
CA ARG A 80 -13.91 -0.84 3.79
C ARG A 80 -14.67 -1.54 4.90
N ALA A 81 -14.29 -2.78 5.21
CA ALA A 81 -14.92 -3.56 6.27
C ALA A 81 -14.80 -2.87 7.64
N ARG A 82 -13.63 -2.29 7.94
CA ARG A 82 -13.41 -1.64 9.23
C ARG A 82 -14.22 -0.35 9.38
N LEU A 83 -14.25 0.49 8.34
CA LEU A 83 -15.02 1.73 8.33
C LEU A 83 -16.54 1.48 8.33
N ALA A 84 -17.02 0.47 7.61
CA ALA A 84 -18.44 0.11 7.63
C ALA A 84 -18.92 -0.30 9.04
N GLY A 85 -18.05 -0.93 9.84
CA GLY A 85 -18.34 -1.22 11.24
C GLY A 85 -18.35 0.01 12.16
N GLU A 86 -17.43 0.96 11.94
CA GLU A 86 -17.33 2.19 12.75
C GLU A 86 -18.36 3.25 12.37
N LEU A 87 -18.74 3.30 11.09
CA LEU A 87 -19.62 4.30 10.49
C LEU A 87 -20.80 3.59 9.81
N PRO A 88 -21.77 3.05 10.57
CA PRO A 88 -22.86 2.23 10.01
C PRO A 88 -23.78 2.98 9.04
N ASN A 89 -23.78 4.33 9.11
CA ASN A 89 -24.58 5.20 8.23
C ASN A 89 -23.77 5.79 7.06
N CYS A 90 -22.51 5.36 6.87
CA CYS A 90 -21.65 5.80 5.79
C CYS A 90 -21.59 4.72 4.69
N ASP A 91 -21.80 5.13 3.44
CA ASP A 91 -21.60 4.30 2.27
C ASP A 91 -20.10 4.23 1.91
N VAL A 92 -19.45 3.11 2.20
CA VAL A 92 -17.99 2.93 1.97
C VAL A 92 -17.76 2.10 0.71
N ILE A 93 -17.18 2.73 -0.31
CA ILE A 93 -17.02 2.19 -1.65
C ILE A 93 -15.54 1.99 -1.96
N VAL A 94 -15.18 0.81 -2.48
CA VAL A 94 -13.91 0.57 -3.18
C VAL A 94 -14.22 0.69 -4.68
N PRO A 95 -13.83 1.78 -5.34
CA PRO A 95 -14.23 2.03 -6.72
C PRO A 95 -13.48 1.14 -7.70
N THR A 96 -14.17 0.72 -8.76
CA THR A 96 -13.58 0.04 -9.91
C THR A 96 -12.95 1.09 -10.82
N PRO A 97 -11.68 0.90 -11.27
CA PRO A 97 -11.05 1.82 -12.21
C PRO A 97 -11.90 2.04 -13.48
N GLY A 98 -12.11 3.31 -13.85
CA GLY A 98 -12.89 3.69 -15.03
C GLY A 98 -14.41 3.71 -14.84
N ALA A 99 -14.94 3.34 -13.67
CA ALA A 99 -16.35 3.46 -13.36
C ALA A 99 -16.71 4.88 -12.86
N THR A 100 -17.91 5.34 -13.19
CA THR A 100 -18.48 6.61 -12.72
C THR A 100 -19.34 6.39 -11.48
N TYR A 101 -19.21 7.29 -10.50
CA TYR A 101 -19.96 7.23 -9.24
C TYR A 101 -20.66 8.57 -8.98
N GLU A 102 -21.93 8.51 -8.57
CA GLU A 102 -22.65 9.67 -8.04
C GLU A 102 -22.38 9.80 -6.53
N LEU A 103 -22.14 11.03 -6.07
CA LEU A 103 -21.73 11.36 -4.70
C LEU A 103 -22.87 11.95 -3.88
#